data_AF-A0A446BHW7-F1
#
_entry.id   AF-A0A446BHW7-F1
#
_cell.length_a   1.000
_cell.length_b   1.000
_cell.length_c   1.000
_cell.angle_alpha   90.00
_cell.angle_beta   90.00
_cell.angle_gamma   90.00
#
_symmetry.space_group_name_H-M   'P 1'
#
loop_
_entity.id
_entity.type
_entity.pdbx_description
1 polymer ?
#
loop_
_entity_poly.entity_id
_entity_poly.type
_entity_poly.pdbx_seq_one_letter_code
_entity_poly.pdbx_strand_id
1 'polypeptide(L)'
;MRSLTLMPVLATVLSLGTAKPTPTKPEPPSKRASLPTVTMSGNAFWQGKDRFYIRGIDYQPGGSSAMADPLADPNVCKRDIAEFKKLGVNTVRVYITDNSANHDECMNELADAGIYAIIDANNPLYSLNRLDPGPSYNTLYLQSVFATIDAFIKYDNTLAFFSGNEVINDNVNSTLAAPYVKAVTRDMRQYIKSRNYRSVPVGYSAADVAQNRMQLAHYMNCGTDDERSDFFAFNDYSWCNTNFHESGWDQKVKNFTGYGIAIFLSEYGCITNGRDFGEVKALMSSDMTPVYSGGLMYEYALEDNGYGIVKIDGDKVEEQPEFKKFASALSANPAPTGDGGFTSTTKAVACPTKDANWLVDTTLLPAIPENAKKFMTDGAGTGPGLKGSGSQNAADSGTSSGDAQPGSGAASGSSSSSSENAAAPAGRVALAGVDKAPFVITGLVMLLTLTGTLLL
;
A
#
# COMPACT_ATOMS: atom_id res chain seq x y z
N MET A 1 -21.90 51.86 -86.83
CA MET A 1 -21.73 52.36 -85.46
C MET A 1 -21.78 51.18 -84.50
N ARG A 2 -20.62 50.78 -83.98
CA ARG A 2 -20.48 49.72 -82.97
C ARG A 2 -20.53 50.39 -81.60
N SER A 3 -21.33 49.89 -80.66
CA SER A 3 -21.22 50.26 -79.25
C SER A 3 -21.04 48.97 -78.44
N LEU A 4 -19.91 48.92 -77.72
CA LEU A 4 -19.41 47.77 -76.99
C LEU A 4 -20.12 47.60 -75.64
N THR A 5 -20.39 46.34 -75.31
CA THR A 5 -20.76 45.83 -74.00
C THR A 5 -19.58 45.90 -73.02
N LEU A 6 -19.78 46.54 -71.87
CA LEU A 6 -18.87 46.55 -70.72
C LEU A 6 -19.25 45.42 -69.75
N MET A 7 -18.37 44.42 -69.63
CA MET A 7 -18.36 43.44 -68.53
C MET A 7 -17.46 43.96 -67.40
N PRO A 8 -17.85 43.87 -66.12
CA PRO A 8 -16.94 44.11 -65.01
C PRO A 8 -16.15 42.83 -64.70
N VAL A 9 -14.82 42.94 -64.74
CA VAL A 9 -13.88 41.91 -64.29
C VAL A 9 -13.76 42.02 -62.77
N LEU A 10 -14.25 41.02 -62.05
CA LEU A 10 -14.06 40.90 -60.60
C LEU A 10 -12.70 40.23 -60.34
N ALA A 11 -11.71 41.02 -59.91
CA ALA A 11 -10.39 40.53 -59.54
C ALA A 11 -10.44 39.89 -58.14
N THR A 12 -10.30 38.57 -58.07
CA THR A 12 -10.07 37.83 -56.83
C THR A 12 -8.62 37.98 -56.40
N VAL A 13 -8.37 38.83 -55.40
CA VAL A 13 -7.07 38.93 -54.73
C VAL A 13 -6.93 37.76 -53.75
N LEU A 14 -6.17 36.74 -54.13
CA LEU A 14 -5.70 35.68 -53.23
C LEU A 14 -4.61 36.27 -52.32
N SER A 15 -5.00 36.74 -51.13
CA SER A 15 -4.05 37.00 -50.05
C SER A 15 -3.62 35.67 -49.42
N LEU A 16 -2.49 35.11 -49.86
CA LEU A 16 -1.77 34.07 -49.13
C LEU A 16 -1.17 34.69 -47.86
N GLY A 17 -1.97 34.79 -46.81
CA GLY A 17 -1.50 35.12 -45.47
C GLY A 17 -0.72 33.94 -44.92
N THR A 18 0.59 34.10 -44.75
CA THR A 18 1.43 33.16 -44.01
C THR A 18 1.08 33.25 -42.53
N ALA A 19 0.08 32.47 -42.09
CA ALA A 19 -0.21 32.30 -40.68
C ALA A 19 0.98 31.60 -40.01
N LYS A 20 1.83 32.36 -39.32
CA LYS A 20 2.81 31.78 -38.40
C LYS A 20 2.03 31.12 -37.25
N PRO A 21 2.33 29.86 -36.89
CA PRO A 21 1.70 29.24 -35.73
C PRO A 21 1.96 30.12 -34.51
N THR A 22 0.88 30.52 -33.84
CA THR A 22 0.99 31.22 -32.57
C THR A 22 1.60 30.24 -31.56
N PRO A 23 2.68 30.60 -30.85
CA PRO A 23 3.24 29.74 -29.82
C PRO A 23 2.13 29.42 -28.82
N THR A 24 1.78 28.14 -28.70
CA THR A 24 0.87 27.66 -27.66
C THR A 24 1.53 28.03 -26.33
N LYS A 25 0.97 29.02 -25.63
CA LYS A 25 1.41 29.31 -24.26
C LYS A 25 1.16 28.04 -23.45
N PRO A 26 2.16 27.48 -22.76
CA PRO A 26 1.92 26.37 -21.85
C PRO A 26 0.81 26.77 -20.90
N GLU A 27 -0.29 26.02 -20.92
CA GLU A 27 -1.33 26.19 -19.93
C GLU A 27 -0.68 25.93 -18.56
N PRO A 28 -0.77 26.85 -17.60
CA PRO A 28 -0.28 26.56 -16.25
C PRO A 28 -1.00 25.29 -15.78
N PRO A 29 -0.30 24.35 -15.12
CA PRO A 29 -0.90 23.09 -14.73
C PRO A 29 -2.19 23.38 -13.97
N SER A 30 -3.33 23.00 -14.57
CA SER A 30 -4.58 22.99 -13.84
C SER A 30 -4.33 22.13 -12.60
N LYS A 31 -4.81 22.60 -11.44
CA LYS A 31 -4.62 21.89 -10.18
C LYS A 31 -5.23 20.51 -10.36
N ARG A 32 -4.36 19.54 -10.66
CA ARG A 32 -4.74 18.18 -11.04
C ARG A 32 -5.56 17.63 -9.89
N ALA A 33 -6.73 17.07 -10.15
CA ALA A 33 -7.51 16.44 -9.10
C ALA A 33 -6.64 15.31 -8.52
N SER A 34 -6.16 15.49 -7.29
CA SER A 34 -5.30 14.51 -6.62
C SER A 34 -6.10 13.21 -6.45
N LEU A 35 -5.56 12.10 -6.94
CA LEU A 35 -6.10 10.76 -6.67
C LEU A 35 -6.22 10.60 -5.14
N PRO A 36 -7.42 10.36 -4.58
CA PRO A 36 -7.59 10.37 -3.12
C PRO A 36 -6.74 9.30 -2.45
N THR A 37 -6.13 9.59 -1.30
CA THR A 37 -5.36 8.56 -0.60
C THR A 37 -6.26 7.41 -0.14
N VAL A 38 -5.71 6.20 -0.15
CA VAL A 38 -6.37 5.03 0.46
C VAL A 38 -5.94 4.92 1.91
N THR A 39 -6.93 4.67 2.78
CA THR A 39 -6.77 4.51 4.22
C THR A 39 -7.33 3.17 4.67
N MET A 40 -7.07 2.78 5.92
CA MET A 40 -7.60 1.56 6.51
C MET A 40 -8.56 1.85 7.66
N SER A 41 -9.64 1.08 7.72
CA SER A 41 -10.56 1.06 8.85
C SER A 41 -11.21 -0.32 8.97
N GLY A 42 -11.22 -0.86 10.19
CA GLY A 42 -11.64 -2.24 10.43
C GLY A 42 -10.75 -3.23 9.68
N ASN A 43 -11.35 -4.16 8.94
CA ASN A 43 -10.64 -5.10 8.06
C ASN A 43 -10.66 -4.72 6.56
N ALA A 44 -10.85 -3.44 6.22
CA ALA A 44 -10.97 -3.00 4.84
C ALA A 44 -10.16 -1.73 4.51
N PHE A 45 -9.89 -1.55 3.22
CA PHE A 45 -9.32 -0.33 2.65
C PHE A 45 -10.42 0.61 2.14
N TRP A 46 -10.15 1.92 2.18
CA TRP A 46 -11.12 2.98 1.88
C TRP A 46 -10.49 4.09 1.07
N GLN A 47 -11.12 4.43 -0.06
CA GLN A 47 -10.85 5.64 -0.81
C GLN A 47 -11.92 6.68 -0.46
N GLY A 48 -11.62 7.55 0.51
CA GLY A 48 -12.63 8.40 1.13
C GLY A 48 -13.71 7.56 1.82
N LYS A 49 -14.95 7.63 1.34
CA LYS A 49 -16.09 6.87 1.89
C LYS A 49 -16.35 5.55 1.15
N ASP A 50 -15.70 5.34 0.02
CA ASP A 50 -15.96 4.21 -0.86
C ASP A 50 -14.96 3.10 -0.53
N ARG A 51 -15.45 1.87 -0.38
CA ARG A 51 -14.60 0.72 -0.09
C ARG A 51 -13.66 0.49 -1.27
N PHE A 52 -12.37 0.39 -0.98
CA PHE A 52 -11.34 0.10 -1.96
C PHE A 52 -11.05 -1.41 -1.98
N TYR A 53 -11.30 -2.04 -3.11
CA TYR A 53 -10.88 -3.42 -3.37
C TYR A 53 -9.65 -3.42 -4.26
N ILE A 54 -8.62 -4.14 -3.85
CA ILE A 54 -7.42 -4.35 -4.66
C ILE A 54 -7.81 -5.25 -5.84
N ARG A 55 -7.69 -4.71 -7.04
CA ARG A 55 -7.93 -5.40 -8.31
C ARG A 55 -6.68 -5.19 -9.14
N GLY A 56 -5.63 -5.89 -8.75
CA GLY A 56 -4.27 -5.56 -9.14
C GLY A 56 -3.57 -6.61 -9.97
N ILE A 57 -2.32 -6.29 -10.31
CA ILE A 57 -1.38 -7.15 -11.00
C ILE A 57 0.03 -6.94 -10.45
N ASP A 58 0.80 -8.02 -10.37
CA ASP A 58 2.20 -7.97 -9.96
C ASP A 58 3.07 -7.46 -11.12
N TYR A 59 3.93 -6.47 -10.83
CA TYR A 59 4.66 -5.70 -11.82
C TYR A 59 6.15 -5.63 -11.49
N GLN A 60 6.92 -6.57 -12.05
CA GLN A 60 8.38 -6.60 -11.95
C GLN A 60 9.01 -7.17 -13.24
N PRO A 61 9.03 -6.42 -14.36
CA PRO A 61 9.68 -6.88 -15.60
C PRO A 61 11.14 -7.31 -15.37
N GLY A 62 11.51 -8.47 -15.89
CA GLY A 62 12.82 -9.11 -15.66
C GLY A 62 12.93 -9.88 -14.34
N GLY A 63 11.84 -9.92 -13.54
CA GLY A 63 11.76 -10.65 -12.29
C GLY A 63 12.79 -10.21 -11.24
N SER A 64 13.03 -11.08 -10.25
CA SER A 64 13.97 -10.82 -9.16
C SER A 64 15.44 -10.81 -9.59
N SER A 65 15.77 -11.43 -10.73
CA SER A 65 17.12 -11.54 -11.27
C SER A 65 17.59 -10.27 -11.98
N ALA A 66 16.67 -9.45 -12.50
CA ALA A 66 17.01 -8.23 -13.22
C ALA A 66 17.57 -7.12 -12.32
N MET A 67 17.31 -7.15 -11.00
CA MET A 67 17.73 -6.10 -10.06
C MET A 67 17.41 -4.69 -10.60
N ALA A 68 16.20 -4.52 -11.12
CA ALA A 68 15.75 -3.30 -11.80
C ALA A 68 14.51 -2.70 -11.12
N ASP A 69 14.40 -1.38 -11.18
CA ASP A 69 13.23 -0.64 -10.70
C ASP A 69 12.42 -0.11 -11.88
N PRO A 70 11.25 -0.70 -12.19
CA PRO A 70 10.44 -0.26 -13.31
C PRO A 70 9.78 1.12 -13.06
N LEU A 71 9.72 1.59 -11.82
CA LEU A 71 9.16 2.90 -11.47
C LEU A 71 10.21 4.04 -11.50
N ALA A 72 11.48 3.71 -11.70
CA ALA A 72 12.56 4.69 -11.88
C ALA A 72 12.86 5.00 -13.35
N ASP A 73 12.25 4.29 -14.30
CA ASP A 73 12.42 4.49 -15.74
C ASP A 73 11.09 4.93 -16.40
N PRO A 74 10.96 6.22 -16.77
CA PRO A 74 9.77 6.74 -17.43
C PRO A 74 9.38 6.05 -18.74
N ASN A 75 10.34 5.53 -19.50
CA ASN A 75 10.03 4.84 -20.76
C ASN A 75 9.36 3.49 -20.47
N VAL A 76 9.88 2.76 -19.48
CA VAL A 76 9.35 1.47 -19.04
C VAL A 76 7.97 1.64 -18.43
N CYS A 77 7.82 2.50 -17.42
CA CYS A 77 6.54 2.63 -16.73
C CYS A 77 5.45 3.18 -17.65
N LYS A 78 5.71 4.16 -18.52
CA LYS A 78 4.67 4.72 -19.40
C LYS A 78 4.19 3.70 -20.43
N ARG A 79 5.10 2.90 -20.98
CA ARG A 79 4.77 1.79 -21.88
C ARG A 79 3.80 0.83 -21.20
N ASP A 80 4.10 0.42 -19.97
CA ASP A 80 3.32 -0.60 -19.26
C ASP A 80 2.03 -0.04 -18.63
N ILE A 81 2.01 1.22 -18.19
CA ILE A 81 0.81 1.91 -17.71
C ILE A 81 -0.27 2.00 -18.79
N ALA A 82 0.12 2.11 -20.06
CA ALA A 82 -0.84 2.03 -21.17
C ALA A 82 -1.56 0.68 -21.21
N GLU A 83 -0.86 -0.42 -20.91
CA GLU A 83 -1.42 -1.77 -20.84
C GLU A 83 -2.26 -1.97 -19.58
N PHE A 84 -1.85 -1.42 -18.44
CA PHE A 84 -2.65 -1.46 -17.21
C PHE A 84 -4.03 -0.80 -17.39
N LYS A 85 -4.09 0.30 -18.14
CA LYS A 85 -5.35 0.96 -18.51
C LYS A 85 -6.25 0.06 -19.36
N LYS A 86 -5.68 -0.73 -20.27
CA LYS A 86 -6.44 -1.72 -21.07
C LYS A 86 -6.95 -2.88 -20.20
N LEU A 87 -6.14 -3.34 -19.25
CA LEU A 87 -6.53 -4.38 -18.29
C LEU A 87 -7.66 -3.91 -17.36
N GLY A 88 -7.63 -2.64 -16.95
CA GLY A 88 -8.55 -2.07 -15.98
C GLY A 88 -8.19 -2.40 -14.53
N VAL A 89 -6.90 -2.63 -14.26
CA VAL A 89 -6.37 -2.79 -12.90
C VAL A 89 -6.33 -1.44 -12.18
N ASN A 90 -6.48 -1.46 -10.86
CA ASN A 90 -6.38 -0.26 -10.02
C ASN A 90 -5.14 -0.24 -9.11
N THR A 91 -4.37 -1.32 -9.09
CA THR A 91 -3.23 -1.49 -8.19
C THR A 91 -2.13 -2.27 -8.89
N VAL A 92 -0.88 -1.87 -8.70
CA VAL A 92 0.31 -2.67 -9.01
C VAL A 92 1.07 -2.98 -7.74
N ARG A 93 1.71 -4.14 -7.67
CA ARG A 93 2.72 -4.44 -6.66
C ARG A 93 4.10 -4.46 -7.31
N VAL A 94 5.05 -3.74 -6.72
CA VAL A 94 6.43 -3.66 -7.20
C VAL A 94 7.36 -4.21 -6.12
N TYR A 95 8.13 -5.23 -6.51
CA TYR A 95 8.93 -6.04 -5.58
C TYR A 95 10.32 -5.45 -5.32
N ILE A 96 10.86 -4.73 -6.30
CA ILE A 96 12.20 -4.16 -6.26
C ILE A 96 12.09 -2.69 -6.68
N THR A 97 12.46 -1.80 -5.75
CA THR A 97 12.60 -0.37 -6.01
C THR A 97 13.99 0.11 -5.62
N ASP A 98 14.53 1.06 -6.37
CA ASP A 98 15.76 1.76 -6.07
C ASP A 98 15.44 3.00 -5.23
N ASN A 99 15.58 2.87 -3.92
CA ASN A 99 15.33 3.96 -2.97
C ASN A 99 16.34 5.13 -3.03
N SER A 100 17.27 5.13 -3.99
CA SER A 100 18.13 6.27 -4.32
C SER A 100 17.70 7.02 -5.59
N ALA A 101 16.76 6.45 -6.36
CA ALA A 101 16.25 7.02 -7.60
C ALA A 101 15.06 7.98 -7.38
N ASN A 102 14.69 8.71 -8.44
CA ASN A 102 13.49 9.53 -8.46
C ASN A 102 12.35 8.76 -9.15
N HIS A 103 11.17 8.73 -8.52
CA HIS A 103 9.98 8.04 -9.02
C HIS A 103 8.83 8.98 -9.37
N ASP A 104 9.07 10.31 -9.36
CA ASP A 104 8.01 11.31 -9.46
C ASP A 104 7.22 11.15 -10.77
N GLU A 105 7.90 10.90 -11.89
CA GLU A 105 7.24 10.78 -13.19
C GLU A 105 6.35 9.53 -13.26
N CYS A 106 6.86 8.35 -12.92
CA CYS A 106 6.09 7.11 -12.99
C CYS A 106 4.95 7.07 -11.95
N MET A 107 5.18 7.56 -10.74
CA MET A 107 4.13 7.61 -9.72
C MET A 107 3.01 8.59 -10.10
N ASN A 108 3.34 9.72 -10.75
CA ASN A 108 2.34 10.63 -11.30
C ASN A 108 1.57 10.03 -12.48
N GLU A 109 2.23 9.29 -13.37
CA GLU A 109 1.56 8.60 -14.49
C GLU A 109 0.63 7.47 -14.01
N LEU A 110 1.01 6.75 -12.95
CA LEU A 110 0.13 5.80 -12.27
C LEU A 110 -1.06 6.53 -11.64
N ALA A 111 -0.84 7.65 -10.94
CA ALA A 111 -1.90 8.43 -10.32
C ALA A 111 -2.89 8.99 -11.37
N ASP A 112 -2.41 9.48 -12.50
CA ASP A 112 -3.22 9.92 -13.65
C ASP A 112 -4.06 8.79 -14.24
N ALA A 113 -3.55 7.55 -14.17
CA ALA A 113 -4.26 6.36 -14.57
C ALA A 113 -5.25 5.86 -13.51
N GLY A 114 -5.30 6.47 -12.32
CA GLY A 114 -6.10 6.00 -11.19
C GLY A 114 -5.53 4.75 -10.52
N ILE A 115 -4.23 4.47 -10.68
CA ILE A 115 -3.55 3.26 -10.22
C ILE A 115 -2.70 3.56 -8.98
N TYR A 116 -2.83 2.68 -7.99
CA TYR A 116 -2.05 2.69 -6.76
C TYR A 116 -0.87 1.72 -6.83
N ALA A 117 0.15 1.97 -6.02
CA ALA A 117 1.29 1.08 -5.87
C ALA A 117 1.37 0.51 -4.45
N ILE A 118 1.54 -0.80 -4.35
CA ILE A 118 2.03 -1.48 -3.16
C ILE A 118 3.53 -1.71 -3.37
N ILE A 119 4.34 -1.28 -2.41
CA ILE A 119 5.80 -1.30 -2.52
C ILE A 119 6.36 -2.30 -1.52
N ASP A 120 7.09 -3.30 -1.99
CA ASP A 120 7.93 -4.10 -1.12
C ASP A 120 9.10 -3.23 -0.65
N ALA A 121 9.24 -3.03 0.67
CA ALA A 121 10.29 -2.17 1.22
C ALA A 121 11.68 -2.83 1.17
N ASN A 122 11.73 -4.10 0.77
CA ASN A 122 12.90 -4.95 0.70
C ASN A 122 13.38 -5.07 -0.75
N ASN A 123 14.62 -5.50 -0.91
CA ASN A 123 15.11 -5.96 -2.21
C ASN A 123 16.11 -7.12 -2.00
N PRO A 124 16.60 -7.77 -3.08
CA PRO A 124 17.50 -8.92 -2.93
C PRO A 124 18.81 -8.63 -2.18
N LEU A 125 19.28 -7.38 -2.14
CA LEU A 125 20.45 -6.96 -1.37
C LEU A 125 20.11 -6.61 0.08
N TYR A 126 18.95 -6.00 0.31
CA TYR A 126 18.48 -5.50 1.61
C TYR A 126 17.20 -6.20 2.03
N SER A 127 17.36 -7.34 2.71
CA SER A 127 16.28 -8.21 3.17
C SER A 127 16.72 -9.06 4.36
N LEU A 128 15.76 -9.64 5.07
CA LEU A 128 16.03 -10.68 6.07
C LEU A 128 16.49 -11.98 5.38
N ASN A 129 17.56 -12.57 5.91
CA ASN A 129 17.97 -13.91 5.54
C ASN A 129 17.17 -14.92 6.37
N ARG A 130 16.25 -15.65 5.73
CA ARG A 130 15.42 -16.65 6.43
C ARG A 130 16.21 -17.76 7.13
N LEU A 131 17.43 -18.05 6.69
CA LEU A 131 18.30 -19.07 7.28
C LEU A 131 19.09 -18.55 8.47
N ASP A 132 19.30 -17.24 8.55
CA ASP A 132 20.04 -16.58 9.63
C ASP A 132 19.44 -15.19 9.93
N PRO A 133 18.23 -15.14 10.51
CA PRO A 133 17.45 -13.91 10.59
C PRO A 133 18.00 -12.90 11.62
N GLY A 134 18.73 -13.38 12.64
CA GLY A 134 19.31 -12.52 13.68
C GLY A 134 20.36 -11.54 13.13
N PRO A 135 21.46 -12.03 12.55
CA PRO A 135 22.50 -11.20 11.94
C PRO A 135 22.01 -10.32 10.78
N SER A 136 21.00 -10.77 10.03
CA SER A 136 20.44 -10.01 8.90
C SER A 136 19.46 -8.89 9.32
N TYR A 137 18.92 -8.94 10.54
CA TYR A 137 18.21 -7.82 11.15
C TYR A 137 19.21 -6.84 11.79
N ASN A 138 19.70 -5.91 10.97
CA ASN A 138 20.76 -4.98 11.33
C ASN A 138 20.50 -3.55 10.84
N THR A 139 21.38 -2.64 11.23
CA THR A 139 21.24 -1.20 10.97
C THR A 139 21.20 -0.85 9.48
N LEU A 140 22.03 -1.48 8.65
CA LEU A 140 22.03 -1.22 7.20
C LEU A 140 20.72 -1.66 6.53
N TYR A 141 20.18 -2.80 6.97
CA TYR A 141 18.90 -3.27 6.48
C TYR A 141 17.76 -2.29 6.81
N LEU A 142 17.64 -1.89 8.08
CA LEU A 142 16.59 -0.96 8.51
C LEU A 142 16.73 0.42 7.85
N GLN A 143 17.96 0.89 7.64
CA GLN A 143 18.20 2.13 6.91
C GLN A 143 17.63 2.05 5.48
N SER A 144 17.87 0.96 4.76
CA SER A 144 17.34 0.76 3.41
C SER A 144 15.80 0.71 3.40
N VAL A 145 15.21 -0.06 4.32
CA VAL A 145 13.74 -0.15 4.46
C VAL A 145 13.11 1.21 4.74
N PHE A 146 13.70 2.01 5.65
CA PHE A 146 13.21 3.35 5.97
C PHE A 146 13.44 4.35 4.82
N ALA A 147 14.52 4.20 4.05
CA ALA A 147 14.76 5.02 2.86
C ALA A 147 13.71 4.73 1.77
N THR A 148 13.28 3.47 1.62
CA THR A 148 12.17 3.12 0.72
C THR A 148 10.87 3.78 1.17
N ILE A 149 10.60 3.83 2.48
CA ILE A 149 9.45 4.59 3.01
C ILE A 149 9.58 6.07 2.63
N ASP A 150 10.73 6.71 2.90
CA ASP A 150 10.95 8.13 2.57
C ASP A 150 10.77 8.42 1.07
N ALA A 151 11.20 7.51 0.18
CA ALA A 151 11.09 7.65 -1.26
C ALA A 151 9.64 7.63 -1.78
N PHE A 152 8.78 6.80 -1.17
CA PHE A 152 7.44 6.54 -1.68
C PHE A 152 6.30 7.16 -0.86
N ILE A 153 6.47 7.42 0.43
CA ILE A 153 5.37 7.85 1.31
C ILE A 153 4.76 9.20 0.91
N LYS A 154 5.51 10.01 0.16
CA LYS A 154 5.10 11.31 -0.37
C LYS A 154 4.05 11.23 -1.50
N TYR A 155 3.86 10.07 -2.12
CA TYR A 155 2.88 9.91 -3.20
C TYR A 155 1.52 9.49 -2.63
N ASP A 156 0.45 10.15 -3.07
CA ASP A 156 -0.92 9.86 -2.61
C ASP A 156 -1.38 8.44 -3.01
N ASN A 157 -0.84 7.94 -4.12
CA ASN A 157 -1.14 6.62 -4.67
C ASN A 157 -0.22 5.50 -4.16
N THR A 158 0.65 5.77 -3.19
CA THR A 158 1.28 4.69 -2.40
C THR A 158 0.25 4.11 -1.44
N LEU A 159 -0.25 2.91 -1.77
CA LEU A 159 -1.33 2.23 -1.05
C LEU A 159 -0.84 1.57 0.24
N ALA A 160 0.28 0.85 0.17
CA ALA A 160 0.79 0.05 1.27
C ALA A 160 2.27 -0.28 1.10
N PHE A 161 2.92 -0.66 2.21
CA PHE A 161 4.26 -1.25 2.19
C PHE A 161 4.25 -2.71 2.67
N PHE A 162 5.01 -3.56 2.00
CA PHE A 162 5.33 -4.89 2.51
C PHE A 162 6.66 -4.87 3.29
N SER A 163 6.63 -5.34 4.53
CA SER A 163 7.80 -5.49 5.39
C SER A 163 8.65 -6.72 5.06
N GLY A 164 8.11 -7.64 4.26
CA GLY A 164 8.80 -8.82 3.74
C GLY A 164 7.90 -9.63 2.83
N ASN A 165 8.52 -10.51 2.04
CA ASN A 165 7.84 -11.43 1.13
C ASN A 165 8.38 -12.85 1.33
N GLU A 166 7.51 -13.79 1.73
CA GLU A 166 7.80 -15.22 1.87
C GLU A 166 9.12 -15.53 2.60
N VAL A 167 9.48 -14.74 3.61
CA VAL A 167 10.66 -15.02 4.45
C VAL A 167 10.45 -16.35 5.17
N ILE A 168 9.25 -16.53 5.75
CA ILE A 168 8.75 -17.81 6.25
C ILE A 168 8.13 -18.57 5.08
N ASN A 169 8.61 -19.79 4.84
CA ASN A 169 8.19 -20.68 3.77
C ASN A 169 7.90 -22.11 4.30
N ASP A 170 7.90 -23.10 3.40
CA ASP A 170 7.60 -24.50 3.67
C ASP A 170 8.66 -25.21 4.54
N ASN A 171 9.86 -24.65 4.64
CA ASN A 171 10.86 -25.11 5.59
C ASN A 171 10.48 -24.64 7.00
N VAL A 172 10.21 -25.58 7.90
CA VAL A 172 9.82 -25.28 9.30
C VAL A 172 10.82 -24.37 10.03
N ASN A 173 12.12 -24.46 9.74
CA ASN A 173 13.14 -23.60 10.38
C ASN A 173 12.98 -22.13 9.99
N SER A 174 12.38 -21.83 8.84
CA SER A 174 12.09 -20.46 8.43
C SER A 174 11.12 -19.75 9.39
N THR A 175 10.31 -20.49 10.18
CA THR A 175 9.41 -19.90 11.19
C THR A 175 10.17 -19.13 12.27
N LEU A 176 11.45 -19.44 12.49
CA LEU A 176 12.33 -18.70 13.41
C LEU A 176 12.63 -17.26 12.92
N ALA A 177 12.33 -16.93 11.66
CA ALA A 177 12.39 -15.57 11.14
C ALA A 177 11.16 -14.72 11.49
N ALA A 178 10.06 -15.33 11.97
CA ALA A 178 8.81 -14.60 12.24
C ALA A 178 8.96 -13.45 13.27
N PRO A 179 9.70 -13.60 14.39
CA PRO A 179 9.97 -12.47 15.29
C PRO A 179 10.65 -11.29 14.59
N TYR A 180 11.56 -11.55 13.66
CA TYR A 180 12.29 -10.52 12.92
C TYR A 180 11.41 -9.83 11.87
N VAL A 181 10.61 -10.60 11.11
CA VAL A 181 9.62 -10.03 10.17
C VAL A 181 8.63 -9.11 10.89
N LYS A 182 8.14 -9.55 12.05
CA LYS A 182 7.23 -8.75 12.86
C LYS A 182 7.92 -7.53 13.49
N ALA A 183 9.19 -7.63 13.88
CA ALA A 183 9.98 -6.49 14.32
C ALA A 183 10.19 -5.45 13.20
N VAL A 184 10.51 -5.87 11.97
CA VAL A 184 10.59 -4.97 10.82
C VAL A 184 9.26 -4.26 10.59
N THR A 185 8.15 -5.00 10.67
CA THR A 185 6.80 -4.42 10.55
C THR A 185 6.54 -3.36 11.63
N ARG A 186 6.83 -3.67 12.90
CA ARG A 186 6.75 -2.74 14.03
C ARG A 186 7.58 -1.49 13.78
N ASP A 187 8.84 -1.66 13.38
CA ASP A 187 9.79 -0.56 13.23
C ASP A 187 9.46 0.34 12.04
N MET A 188 8.96 -0.22 10.92
CA MET A 188 8.44 0.56 9.79
C MET A 188 7.24 1.42 10.22
N ARG A 189 6.30 0.85 10.97
CA ARG A 189 5.14 1.59 11.50
C ARG A 189 5.58 2.67 12.49
N GLN A 190 6.54 2.35 13.36
CA GLN A 190 7.12 3.31 14.29
C GLN A 190 7.82 4.44 13.56
N TYR A 191 8.57 4.15 12.50
CA TYR A 191 9.25 5.14 11.67
C TYR A 191 8.25 6.10 11.01
N ILE A 192 7.21 5.57 10.36
CA ILE A 192 6.13 6.37 9.75
C ILE A 192 5.50 7.33 10.78
N LYS A 193 5.20 6.82 11.98
CA LYS A 193 4.62 7.62 13.07
C LYS A 193 5.61 8.67 13.61
N SER A 194 6.86 8.29 13.86
CA SER A 194 7.89 9.18 14.44
C SER A 194 8.27 10.32 13.50
N ARG A 195 8.23 10.07 12.19
CA ARG A 195 8.46 11.09 11.16
C ARG A 195 7.22 11.94 10.85
N ASN A 196 6.10 11.68 11.52
CA ASN A 196 4.81 12.37 11.30
C ASN A 196 4.36 12.31 9.82
N TYR A 197 4.55 11.15 9.20
CA TYR A 197 4.09 10.91 7.82
C TYR A 197 2.61 10.55 7.76
N ARG A 198 2.05 10.59 6.54
CA ARG A 198 0.74 10.00 6.25
C ARG A 198 0.76 8.53 6.69
N SER A 199 -0.32 8.06 7.31
CA SER A 199 -0.46 6.68 7.75
C SER A 199 -0.67 5.71 6.59
N VAL A 200 0.40 5.42 5.83
CA VAL A 200 0.44 4.32 4.87
C VAL A 200 0.55 3.00 5.65
N PRO A 201 -0.36 2.05 5.43
CA PRO A 201 -0.34 0.79 6.17
C PRO A 201 0.87 -0.08 5.81
N VAL A 202 1.37 -0.80 6.81
CA VAL A 202 2.47 -1.75 6.66
C VAL A 202 2.01 -3.15 7.06
N GLY A 203 2.25 -4.12 6.18
CA GLY A 203 1.90 -5.51 6.38
C GLY A 203 2.94 -6.46 5.81
N TYR A 204 2.60 -7.74 5.74
CA TYR A 204 3.51 -8.80 5.31
C TYR A 204 2.86 -9.64 4.21
N SER A 205 3.65 -10.06 3.22
CA SER A 205 3.26 -10.99 2.15
C SER A 205 3.79 -12.38 2.47
N ALA A 206 2.92 -13.31 2.84
CA ALA A 206 3.27 -14.67 3.25
C ALA A 206 3.11 -15.70 2.11
N ALA A 207 3.80 -16.84 2.24
CA ALA A 207 3.50 -18.02 1.41
C ALA A 207 2.27 -18.77 1.96
N ASP A 208 1.45 -19.39 1.09
CA ASP A 208 0.28 -20.21 1.52
C ASP A 208 0.67 -21.64 1.99
N VAL A 209 1.49 -21.74 3.04
CA VAL A 209 1.97 -23.02 3.57
C VAL A 209 0.90 -23.66 4.47
N ALA A 210 0.34 -24.79 4.06
CA ALA A 210 -0.76 -25.49 4.75
C ALA A 210 -0.52 -25.70 6.26
N GLN A 211 0.72 -26.02 6.61
CA GLN A 211 1.14 -26.42 7.95
C GLN A 211 1.24 -25.24 8.92
N ASN A 212 1.50 -24.03 8.44
CA ASN A 212 1.81 -22.88 9.30
C ASN A 212 1.05 -21.58 8.96
N ARG A 213 0.23 -21.53 7.89
CA ARG A 213 -0.46 -20.31 7.42
C ARG A 213 -1.26 -19.61 8.53
N MET A 214 -1.97 -20.38 9.35
CA MET A 214 -2.81 -19.83 10.41
C MET A 214 -1.95 -19.36 11.59
N GLN A 215 -0.89 -20.10 11.93
CA GLN A 215 0.05 -19.69 12.96
C GLN A 215 0.76 -18.39 12.56
N LEU A 216 1.23 -18.31 11.32
CA LEU A 216 1.88 -17.11 10.78
C LEU A 216 0.94 -15.92 10.77
N ALA A 217 -0.28 -16.07 10.26
CA ALA A 217 -1.29 -15.02 10.31
C ALA A 217 -1.54 -14.57 11.75
N HIS A 218 -1.87 -15.50 12.64
CA HIS A 218 -2.12 -15.17 14.05
C HIS A 218 -0.92 -14.49 14.71
N TYR A 219 0.30 -14.90 14.38
CA TYR A 219 1.50 -14.26 14.89
C TYR A 219 1.61 -12.80 14.45
N MET A 220 1.32 -12.49 13.18
CA MET A 220 1.34 -11.12 12.66
C MET A 220 0.24 -10.22 13.24
N ASN A 221 -0.86 -10.78 13.77
CA ASN A 221 -1.97 -10.02 14.37
C ASN A 221 -2.14 -10.23 15.90
N CYS A 222 -1.20 -10.86 16.59
CA CYS A 222 -1.20 -10.96 18.05
C CYS A 222 -0.29 -9.89 18.69
N GLY A 223 -0.32 -9.76 20.02
CA GLY A 223 0.53 -8.80 20.76
C GLY A 223 -0.07 -7.39 20.88
N THR A 224 0.76 -6.41 21.23
CA THR A 224 0.33 -5.02 21.39
C THR A 224 0.08 -4.35 20.04
N ASP A 225 -0.69 -3.26 20.03
CA ASP A 225 -1.13 -2.62 18.79
C ASP A 225 0.02 -2.14 17.88
N ASP A 226 1.12 -1.68 18.46
CA ASP A 226 2.33 -1.27 17.76
C ASP A 226 3.06 -2.43 17.05
N GLU A 227 2.92 -3.66 17.56
CA GLU A 227 3.59 -4.85 17.03
C GLU A 227 2.76 -5.58 15.97
N ARG A 228 1.45 -5.35 15.92
CA ARG A 228 0.53 -5.97 14.96
C ARG A 228 0.71 -5.37 13.56
N SER A 229 0.61 -6.19 12.51
CA SER A 229 0.53 -5.67 11.15
C SER A 229 -0.75 -4.87 10.92
N ASP A 230 -0.72 -3.87 10.03
CA ASP A 230 -1.95 -3.18 9.64
C ASP A 230 -2.83 -4.07 8.76
N PHE A 231 -2.22 -4.94 7.96
CA PHE A 231 -2.87 -5.98 7.15
C PHE A 231 -2.02 -7.24 7.06
N PHE A 232 -2.62 -8.34 6.63
CA PHE A 232 -1.92 -9.58 6.29
C PHE A 232 -2.28 -10.00 4.87
N ALA A 233 -1.29 -10.26 4.02
CA ALA A 233 -1.52 -10.77 2.68
C ALA A 233 -0.73 -12.06 2.48
N PHE A 234 -1.18 -12.89 1.55
CA PHE A 234 -0.47 -14.11 1.22
C PHE A 234 -0.69 -14.54 -0.23
N ASN A 235 0.29 -15.28 -0.74
CA ASN A 235 0.38 -15.76 -2.10
C ASN A 235 -0.42 -17.05 -2.23
N ASP A 236 -1.55 -17.01 -2.95
CA ASP A 236 -2.54 -18.09 -2.98
C ASP A 236 -2.78 -18.60 -4.40
N TYR A 237 -2.24 -19.77 -4.69
CA TYR A 237 -2.35 -20.45 -5.97
C TYR A 237 -3.27 -21.68 -5.93
N SER A 238 -4.18 -21.79 -4.94
CA SER A 238 -5.01 -23.00 -4.81
C SER A 238 -6.19 -23.07 -5.80
N TRP A 239 -6.50 -21.98 -6.49
CA TRP A 239 -7.49 -21.95 -7.57
C TRP A 239 -6.81 -22.15 -8.93
N CYS A 240 -7.01 -23.32 -9.55
CA CYS A 240 -6.41 -23.70 -10.84
C CYS A 240 -7.51 -24.04 -11.87
N ASN A 241 -8.25 -23.03 -12.35
CA ASN A 241 -9.51 -23.17 -13.11
C ASN A 241 -10.53 -24.09 -12.42
N THR A 242 -10.68 -23.93 -11.11
CA THR A 242 -11.61 -24.70 -10.28
C THR A 242 -12.78 -23.82 -9.83
N ASN A 243 -13.37 -24.09 -8.67
CA ASN A 243 -14.42 -23.30 -8.05
C ASN A 243 -14.10 -23.00 -6.57
N PHE A 244 -14.97 -22.22 -5.93
CA PHE A 244 -14.77 -21.73 -4.55
C PHE A 244 -14.57 -22.83 -3.50
N HIS A 245 -15.20 -23.99 -3.68
CA HIS A 245 -15.05 -25.13 -2.76
C HIS A 245 -13.84 -26.00 -3.11
N GLU A 246 -13.64 -26.31 -4.40
CA GLU A 246 -12.50 -27.15 -4.83
C GLU A 246 -11.15 -26.47 -4.58
N SER A 247 -11.07 -25.15 -4.72
CA SER A 247 -9.89 -24.36 -4.36
C SER A 247 -9.65 -24.26 -2.85
N GLY A 248 -10.63 -24.63 -2.02
CA GLY A 248 -10.60 -24.47 -0.57
C GLY A 248 -10.73 -23.02 -0.08
N TRP A 249 -11.10 -22.08 -0.95
CA TRP A 249 -11.29 -20.68 -0.58
C TRP A 249 -12.45 -20.49 0.41
N ASP A 250 -13.48 -21.32 0.35
CA ASP A 250 -14.55 -21.36 1.35
C ASP A 250 -14.03 -21.63 2.77
N GLN A 251 -13.08 -22.55 2.91
CA GLN A 251 -12.44 -22.84 4.20
C GLN A 251 -11.51 -21.70 4.63
N LYS A 252 -10.79 -21.08 3.69
CA LYS A 252 -9.95 -19.91 3.98
C LYS A 252 -10.79 -18.73 4.49
N VAL A 253 -11.90 -18.40 3.82
CA VAL A 253 -12.88 -17.39 4.30
C VAL A 253 -13.36 -17.73 5.70
N LYS A 254 -13.77 -18.98 5.95
CA LYS A 254 -14.22 -19.41 7.27
C LYS A 254 -13.15 -19.22 8.34
N ASN A 255 -11.90 -19.58 8.04
CA ASN A 255 -10.78 -19.50 8.99
C ASN A 255 -10.36 -18.05 9.29
N PHE A 256 -10.48 -17.15 8.31
CA PHE A 256 -10.15 -15.74 8.47
C PHE A 256 -11.33 -14.84 8.85
N THR A 257 -12.53 -15.40 8.98
CA THR A 257 -13.71 -14.66 9.46
C THR A 257 -13.44 -14.11 10.85
N GLY A 258 -13.54 -12.78 11.00
CA GLY A 258 -13.28 -12.11 12.27
C GLY A 258 -11.81 -12.04 12.67
N TYR A 259 -10.88 -12.18 11.71
CA TYR A 259 -9.43 -12.08 11.94
C TYR A 259 -9.01 -10.72 12.52
N GLY A 260 -9.69 -9.62 12.15
CA GLY A 260 -9.58 -8.32 12.83
C GLY A 260 -8.65 -7.29 12.17
N ILE A 261 -7.91 -7.65 11.12
CA ILE A 261 -7.19 -6.71 10.24
C ILE A 261 -7.48 -7.07 8.79
N ALA A 262 -7.16 -6.18 7.85
CA ALA A 262 -7.46 -6.43 6.44
C ALA A 262 -6.63 -7.59 5.88
N ILE A 263 -7.24 -8.34 4.97
CA ILE A 263 -6.59 -9.42 4.23
C ILE A 263 -6.83 -9.22 2.75
N PHE A 264 -5.84 -9.53 1.92
CA PHE A 264 -5.97 -9.65 0.48
C PHE A 264 -4.98 -10.71 -0.04
N LEU A 265 -5.19 -11.19 -1.27
CA LEU A 265 -4.23 -12.10 -1.91
C LEU A 265 -3.13 -11.25 -2.53
N SER A 266 -1.91 -11.34 -1.99
CA SER A 266 -0.76 -10.60 -2.52
C SER A 266 -0.33 -11.13 -3.88
N GLU A 267 -0.65 -12.39 -4.18
CA GLU A 267 -0.51 -13.05 -5.48
C GLU A 267 -1.63 -14.08 -5.64
N TYR A 268 -2.15 -14.25 -6.85
CA TYR A 268 -2.96 -15.40 -7.28
C TYR A 268 -2.78 -15.66 -8.77
N GLY A 269 -3.33 -16.78 -9.26
CA GLY A 269 -3.40 -17.09 -10.69
C GLY A 269 -2.59 -18.32 -11.05
N CYS A 270 -3.00 -19.47 -10.53
CA CYS A 270 -2.37 -20.76 -10.81
C CYS A 270 -2.38 -21.06 -12.32
N ILE A 271 -1.23 -21.39 -12.89
CA ILE A 271 -1.10 -21.73 -14.32
C ILE A 271 -1.46 -23.19 -14.66
N THR A 272 -1.70 -24.03 -13.64
CA THR A 272 -2.11 -25.42 -13.87
C THR A 272 -3.49 -25.44 -14.51
N ASN A 273 -3.64 -26.20 -15.60
CA ASN A 273 -4.84 -26.25 -16.45
C ASN A 273 -5.15 -24.96 -17.24
N GLY A 274 -4.15 -24.07 -17.38
CA GLY A 274 -4.29 -22.75 -17.99
C GLY A 274 -5.04 -21.77 -17.08
N ARG A 275 -5.25 -20.51 -17.52
CA ARG A 275 -6.05 -19.54 -16.75
C ARG A 275 -7.24 -19.02 -17.54
N ASP A 276 -8.42 -19.07 -16.92
CA ASP A 276 -9.63 -18.37 -17.36
C ASP A 276 -9.99 -17.17 -16.47
N PHE A 277 -9.30 -17.04 -15.33
CA PHE A 277 -9.49 -16.00 -14.32
C PHE A 277 -10.90 -15.99 -13.68
N GLY A 278 -11.54 -17.16 -13.59
CA GLY A 278 -12.82 -17.34 -12.90
C GLY A 278 -12.76 -16.95 -11.41
N GLU A 279 -11.59 -16.99 -10.79
CA GLU A 279 -11.34 -16.56 -9.41
C GLU A 279 -11.60 -15.06 -9.19
N VAL A 280 -11.55 -14.21 -10.23
CA VAL A 280 -11.89 -12.78 -10.12
C VAL A 280 -13.36 -12.60 -9.72
N LYS A 281 -14.25 -13.47 -10.23
CA LYS A 281 -15.67 -13.50 -9.82
C LYS A 281 -15.81 -13.86 -8.34
N ALA A 282 -15.04 -14.84 -7.87
CA ALA A 282 -15.06 -15.24 -6.46
C ALA A 282 -14.51 -14.13 -5.56
N LEU A 283 -13.41 -13.47 -5.95
CA LEU A 283 -12.81 -12.36 -5.20
C LEU A 283 -13.80 -11.20 -4.96
N MET A 284 -14.68 -10.93 -5.93
CA MET A 284 -15.67 -9.85 -5.86
C MET A 284 -17.05 -10.31 -5.34
N SER A 285 -17.20 -11.57 -4.89
CA SER A 285 -18.48 -12.11 -4.43
C SER A 285 -18.80 -11.73 -2.98
N SER A 286 -20.08 -11.84 -2.60
CA SER A 286 -20.52 -11.68 -1.21
C SER A 286 -19.99 -12.76 -0.26
N ASP A 287 -19.47 -13.87 -0.80
CA ASP A 287 -18.89 -14.94 0.02
C ASP A 287 -17.44 -14.60 0.42
N MET A 288 -16.73 -13.81 -0.39
CA MET A 288 -15.32 -13.49 -0.18
C MET A 288 -15.13 -12.10 0.45
N THR A 289 -15.87 -11.10 -0.04
CA THR A 289 -15.69 -9.68 0.33
C THR A 289 -15.89 -9.31 1.80
N PRO A 290 -16.64 -10.03 2.64
CA PRO A 290 -16.66 -9.74 4.09
C PRO A 290 -15.29 -9.93 4.76
N VAL A 291 -14.43 -10.77 4.19
CA VAL A 291 -13.13 -11.17 4.77
C VAL A 291 -11.96 -10.59 3.97
N TYR A 292 -11.99 -10.67 2.64
CA TYR A 292 -10.90 -10.24 1.77
C TYR A 292 -11.18 -8.90 1.08
N SER A 293 -10.12 -8.14 0.86
CA SER A 293 -10.11 -6.85 0.17
C SER A 293 -9.56 -6.95 -1.25
N GLY A 294 -9.78 -8.10 -1.91
CA GLY A 294 -9.34 -8.37 -3.29
C GLY A 294 -7.97 -9.04 -3.38
N GLY A 295 -7.23 -8.76 -4.45
CA GLY A 295 -5.88 -9.32 -4.66
C GLY A 295 -5.21 -8.90 -5.97
N LEU A 296 -3.99 -9.39 -6.17
CA LEU A 296 -3.17 -9.12 -7.35
C LEU A 296 -2.87 -10.40 -8.13
N MET A 297 -3.03 -10.34 -9.46
CA MET A 297 -2.71 -11.46 -10.34
C MET A 297 -1.19 -11.49 -10.61
N TYR A 298 -0.60 -12.67 -10.44
CA TYR A 298 0.81 -12.94 -10.73
C TYR A 298 0.95 -13.56 -12.14
N GLU A 299 1.61 -12.93 -13.12
CA GLU A 299 2.19 -11.57 -13.09
C GLU A 299 2.06 -10.89 -14.47
N TYR A 300 2.51 -9.63 -14.58
CA TYR A 300 2.46 -8.88 -15.83
C TYR A 300 3.42 -9.44 -16.90
N ALA A 301 4.72 -9.43 -16.63
CA ALA A 301 5.76 -9.76 -17.60
C ALA A 301 5.98 -11.28 -17.71
N LEU A 302 6.07 -11.80 -18.95
CA LEU A 302 6.33 -13.20 -19.23
C LEU A 302 7.81 -13.50 -19.07
N GLU A 303 8.14 -14.13 -17.96
CA GLU A 303 9.47 -14.64 -17.61
C GLU A 303 9.52 -16.17 -17.76
N ASP A 304 10.68 -16.77 -17.45
CA ASP A 304 10.92 -18.22 -17.55
C ASP A 304 9.96 -19.07 -16.69
N ASN A 305 9.28 -18.47 -15.72
CA ASN A 305 8.29 -19.14 -14.86
C ASN A 305 6.93 -19.40 -15.55
N GLY A 306 6.67 -18.77 -16.71
CA GLY A 306 5.43 -18.94 -17.48
C GLY A 306 4.19 -18.24 -16.94
N TYR A 307 4.32 -17.33 -15.96
CA TYR A 307 3.18 -16.64 -15.34
C TYR A 307 2.74 -15.35 -16.03
N GLY A 308 3.58 -14.74 -16.85
CA GLY A 308 3.27 -13.45 -17.44
C GLY A 308 2.17 -13.46 -18.49
N ILE A 309 1.44 -12.36 -18.58
CA ILE A 309 0.39 -12.15 -19.59
C ILE A 309 0.80 -11.19 -20.71
N VAL A 310 1.99 -10.59 -20.62
CA VAL A 310 2.59 -9.83 -21.73
C VAL A 310 4.04 -10.26 -21.94
N LYS A 311 4.49 -10.25 -23.20
CA LYS A 311 5.90 -10.43 -23.53
C LYS A 311 6.50 -9.08 -23.88
N ILE A 312 7.63 -8.75 -23.24
CA ILE A 312 8.31 -7.45 -23.42
C ILE A 312 9.57 -7.67 -24.26
N ASP A 313 9.73 -6.89 -25.33
CA ASP A 313 10.92 -6.85 -26.17
C ASP A 313 11.33 -5.39 -26.43
N GLY A 314 12.28 -4.90 -25.62
CA GLY A 314 12.64 -3.48 -25.59
C GLY A 314 11.42 -2.61 -25.30
N ASP A 315 11.09 -1.69 -26.21
CA ASP A 315 9.94 -0.79 -26.06
C ASP A 315 8.61 -1.40 -26.51
N LYS A 316 8.60 -2.65 -26.98
CA LYS A 316 7.39 -3.31 -27.48
C LYS A 316 6.80 -4.24 -26.42
N VAL A 317 5.47 -4.19 -26.32
CA VAL A 317 4.68 -5.14 -25.54
C VAL A 317 3.83 -5.98 -26.50
N GLU A 318 3.94 -7.29 -26.38
CA GLU A 318 3.11 -8.28 -27.06
C GLU A 318 2.14 -8.91 -26.06
N GLU A 319 0.87 -8.51 -26.13
CA GLU A 319 -0.23 -9.07 -25.33
C GLU A 319 -0.36 -10.58 -25.60
N GLN A 320 -0.24 -11.39 -24.54
CA GLN A 320 -0.45 -12.85 -24.64
C GLN A 320 -1.96 -13.18 -24.56
N PRO A 321 -2.41 -14.37 -24.97
CA PRO A 321 -3.83 -14.73 -24.96
C PRO A 321 -4.53 -14.53 -23.60
N GLU A 322 -3.81 -14.69 -22.50
CA GLU A 322 -4.32 -14.51 -21.14
C GLU A 322 -4.56 -13.05 -20.77
N PHE A 323 -3.91 -12.09 -21.43
CA PHE A 323 -4.16 -10.65 -21.24
C PHE A 323 -5.64 -10.31 -21.47
N LYS A 324 -6.18 -10.74 -22.62
CA LYS A 324 -7.58 -10.51 -22.98
C LYS A 324 -8.54 -11.21 -22.01
N LYS A 325 -8.19 -12.41 -21.53
CA LYS A 325 -9.00 -13.15 -20.57
C LYS A 325 -9.05 -12.41 -19.23
N PHE A 326 -7.91 -11.95 -18.72
CA PHE A 326 -7.85 -11.22 -17.46
C PHE A 326 -8.60 -9.88 -17.54
N ALA A 327 -8.38 -9.10 -18.60
CA ALA A 327 -9.14 -7.87 -18.86
C ALA A 327 -10.66 -8.13 -18.92
N SER A 328 -11.07 -9.23 -19.56
CA SER A 328 -12.49 -9.61 -19.64
C SER A 328 -13.05 -10.03 -18.27
N ALA A 329 -12.28 -10.76 -17.47
CA ALA A 329 -12.68 -11.18 -16.13
C ALA A 329 -12.82 -9.98 -15.18
N LEU A 330 -11.90 -9.01 -15.24
CA LEU A 330 -12.01 -7.74 -14.51
C LEU A 330 -13.23 -6.94 -14.98
N SER A 331 -13.45 -6.79 -16.28
CA SER A 331 -14.60 -6.05 -16.80
C SER A 331 -15.94 -6.69 -16.40
N ALA A 332 -16.05 -8.01 -16.47
CA ALA A 332 -17.28 -8.75 -16.15
C ALA A 332 -17.59 -8.81 -14.65
N ASN A 333 -16.59 -8.62 -13.78
CA ASN A 333 -16.74 -8.71 -12.32
C ASN A 333 -16.24 -7.42 -11.66
N PRO A 334 -16.99 -6.30 -11.76
CA PRO A 334 -16.63 -5.04 -11.13
C PRO A 334 -16.59 -5.19 -9.59
N ALA A 335 -15.87 -4.28 -8.93
CA ALA A 335 -15.90 -4.20 -7.47
C ALA A 335 -17.35 -4.01 -6.98
N PRO A 336 -17.79 -4.72 -5.93
CA PRO A 336 -19.13 -4.55 -5.42
C PRO A 336 -19.31 -3.17 -4.77
N THR A 337 -20.52 -2.65 -4.83
CA THR A 337 -20.89 -1.38 -4.20
C THR A 337 -21.09 -1.54 -2.69
N GLY A 338 -20.92 -0.45 -1.95
CA GLY A 338 -21.11 -0.43 -0.50
C GLY A 338 -19.90 -0.95 0.26
N ASP A 339 -20.13 -1.43 1.47
CA ASP A 339 -19.06 -1.81 2.41
C ASP A 339 -18.63 -3.29 2.30
N GLY A 340 -19.30 -4.08 1.45
CA GLY A 340 -19.07 -5.51 1.25
C GLY A 340 -19.07 -6.37 2.50
N GLY A 341 -19.83 -5.99 3.53
CA GLY A 341 -19.94 -6.76 4.77
C GLY A 341 -18.67 -6.76 5.61
N PHE A 342 -17.81 -5.73 5.47
CA PHE A 342 -16.59 -5.62 6.26
C PHE A 342 -16.90 -5.58 7.77
N THR A 343 -15.90 -5.94 8.57
CA THR A 343 -15.93 -5.79 10.03
C THR A 343 -15.29 -4.46 10.40
N SER A 344 -16.06 -3.57 11.03
CA SER A 344 -15.59 -2.22 11.41
C SER A 344 -14.63 -2.19 12.59
N THR A 345 -14.61 -3.23 13.42
CA THR A 345 -13.73 -3.32 14.59
C THR A 345 -12.44 -4.07 14.26
N THR A 346 -11.31 -3.52 14.68
CA THR A 346 -10.04 -4.27 14.72
C THR A 346 -9.86 -4.96 16.07
N LYS A 347 -9.22 -6.13 16.08
CA LYS A 347 -8.83 -6.83 17.31
C LYS A 347 -7.59 -7.68 17.10
N ALA A 348 -6.81 -7.83 18.17
CA ALA A 348 -5.73 -8.79 18.23
C ALA A 348 -6.30 -10.22 18.33
N VAL A 349 -5.51 -11.19 17.88
CA VAL A 349 -5.77 -12.62 18.09
C VAL A 349 -4.74 -13.20 19.07
N ALA A 350 -5.00 -14.41 19.58
CA ALA A 350 -4.03 -15.10 20.42
C ALA A 350 -2.78 -15.46 19.61
N CYS A 351 -1.59 -15.26 20.19
CA CYS A 351 -0.35 -15.71 19.57
C CYS A 351 -0.34 -17.24 19.47
N PRO A 352 0.18 -17.82 18.37
CA PRO A 352 0.35 -19.27 18.26
C PRO A 352 1.31 -19.80 19.34
N THR A 353 1.06 -21.03 19.78
CA THR A 353 1.97 -21.78 20.64
C THR A 353 2.93 -22.61 19.80
N LYS A 354 4.15 -22.80 20.30
CA LYS A 354 5.14 -23.67 19.65
C LYS A 354 4.61 -25.09 19.43
N ASP A 355 4.82 -25.62 18.24
CA ASP A 355 4.55 -27.00 17.87
C ASP A 355 5.57 -27.49 16.82
N ALA A 356 5.30 -28.63 16.18
CA ALA A 356 6.20 -29.22 15.18
C ALA A 356 6.27 -28.44 13.85
N ASN A 357 5.30 -27.56 13.57
CA ASN A 357 5.18 -26.74 12.36
C ASN A 357 5.42 -25.24 12.64
N TRP A 358 5.49 -24.84 13.90
CA TRP A 358 5.72 -23.46 14.36
C TRP A 358 6.72 -23.44 15.51
N LEU A 359 7.97 -23.04 15.25
CA LEU A 359 9.06 -23.18 16.23
C LEU A 359 9.22 -22.02 17.20
N VAL A 360 8.46 -20.94 17.01
CA VAL A 360 8.54 -19.73 17.86
C VAL A 360 7.84 -19.99 19.20
N ASP A 361 8.57 -19.86 20.31
CA ASP A 361 8.09 -20.04 21.69
C ASP A 361 7.97 -18.74 22.50
N THR A 362 8.28 -17.60 21.90
CA THR A 362 8.18 -16.28 22.53
C THR A 362 7.28 -15.34 21.75
N THR A 363 6.64 -14.41 22.45
CA THR A 363 5.95 -13.27 21.84
C THR A 363 6.82 -12.01 21.81
N LEU A 364 7.99 -12.06 22.45
CA LEU A 364 8.94 -10.96 22.43
C LEU A 364 9.57 -10.83 21.04
N LEU A 365 9.71 -9.59 20.59
CA LEU A 365 10.34 -9.25 19.33
C LEU A 365 11.75 -8.70 19.60
N PRO A 366 12.71 -8.89 18.70
CA PRO A 366 14.01 -8.24 18.84
C PRO A 366 13.82 -6.72 18.93
N ALA A 367 14.58 -6.09 19.83
CA ALA A 367 14.68 -4.64 19.92
C ALA A 367 15.32 -4.08 18.65
N ILE A 368 14.92 -2.85 18.27
CA ILE A 368 15.59 -2.15 17.19
C ILE A 368 17.10 -2.03 17.48
N PRO A 369 17.99 -2.34 16.50
CA PRO A 369 19.43 -2.13 16.64
C PRO A 369 19.73 -0.71 17.12
N GLU A 370 20.65 -0.56 18.08
CA GLU A 370 20.90 0.72 18.74
C GLU A 370 21.24 1.84 17.73
N ASN A 371 22.08 1.53 16.75
CA ASN A 371 22.50 2.48 15.71
C ASN A 371 21.36 2.87 14.76
N ALA A 372 20.28 2.08 14.67
CA ALA A 372 19.13 2.37 13.83
C ALA A 372 18.12 3.31 14.49
N LYS A 373 18.17 3.48 15.82
CA LYS A 373 17.26 4.38 16.56
C LYS A 373 17.32 5.82 16.07
N LYS A 374 18.51 6.29 15.65
CA LYS A 374 18.71 7.64 15.10
C LYS A 374 17.83 7.94 13.88
N PHE A 375 17.47 6.93 13.09
CA PHE A 375 16.65 7.14 11.90
C PHE A 375 15.23 7.60 12.27
N MET A 376 14.72 7.22 13.44
CA MET A 376 13.40 7.67 13.91
C MET A 376 13.29 9.19 14.02
N THR A 377 14.40 9.89 14.28
CA THR A 377 14.47 11.36 14.38
C THR A 377 15.06 11.99 13.13
N ASP A 378 16.19 11.47 12.66
CA ASP A 378 17.02 12.11 11.63
C ASP A 378 16.51 11.79 10.21
N GLY A 379 15.73 10.71 10.11
CA GLY A 379 15.38 10.06 8.86
C GLY A 379 16.44 9.09 8.36
N ALA A 380 16.07 8.31 7.34
CA ALA A 380 16.92 7.25 6.81
C ALA A 380 18.17 7.77 6.11
N GLY A 381 18.14 9.04 5.65
CA GLY A 381 19.17 9.59 4.77
C GLY A 381 19.07 9.01 3.35
N THR A 382 20.15 9.12 2.58
CA THR A 382 20.19 8.60 1.20
C THR A 382 20.09 7.07 1.20
N GLY A 383 19.11 6.54 0.47
CA GLY A 383 18.96 5.10 0.27
C GLY A 383 20.16 4.48 -0.44
N PRO A 384 20.52 3.22 -0.14
CA PRO A 384 21.67 2.56 -0.74
C PRO A 384 21.43 2.06 -2.18
N GLY A 385 20.19 2.12 -2.66
CA GLY A 385 19.79 1.70 -4.01
C GLY A 385 20.07 0.23 -4.31
N LEU A 386 20.14 -0.09 -5.61
CA LEU A 386 20.29 -1.48 -6.09
C LEU A 386 21.74 -1.90 -6.34
N LYS A 387 22.72 -1.06 -5.97
CA LYS A 387 24.16 -1.30 -6.24
C LYS A 387 25.02 -1.31 -4.97
N GLY A 388 24.42 -1.19 -3.79
CA GLY A 388 25.16 -1.24 -2.53
C GLY A 388 25.63 -2.66 -2.16
N SER A 389 26.34 -2.79 -1.05
CA SER A 389 26.94 -4.06 -0.59
C SER A 389 25.93 -5.09 -0.08
N GLY A 390 24.69 -4.68 0.15
CA GLY A 390 23.65 -5.49 0.81
C GLY A 390 23.81 -5.55 2.32
N SER A 391 22.82 -6.15 2.98
CA SER A 391 22.71 -6.18 4.45
C SER A 391 22.65 -7.57 5.06
N GLN A 392 22.38 -8.63 4.29
CA GLN A 392 22.11 -9.97 4.85
C GLN A 392 23.23 -10.52 5.75
N ASN A 393 24.48 -10.12 5.51
CA ASN A 393 25.65 -10.56 6.29
C ASN A 393 26.36 -9.40 7.03
N ALA A 394 25.71 -8.22 7.13
CA ALA A 394 26.32 -7.00 7.67
C ALA A 394 26.06 -6.81 9.18
N ALA A 395 26.30 -7.85 9.97
CA ALA A 395 26.08 -7.82 11.42
C ALA A 395 26.95 -6.77 12.13
N ASP A 396 28.11 -6.44 11.55
CA ASP A 396 29.02 -5.40 11.99
C ASP A 396 28.43 -3.98 11.90
N SER A 397 27.38 -3.78 11.09
CA SER A 397 26.60 -2.54 11.10
C SER A 397 25.79 -2.32 12.39
N GLY A 398 25.66 -3.37 13.22
CA GLY A 398 24.94 -3.39 14.49
C GLY A 398 23.62 -4.15 14.35
N THR A 399 23.43 -5.15 15.20
CA THR A 399 22.23 -5.98 15.31
C THR A 399 21.45 -5.64 16.59
N SER A 400 20.28 -6.27 16.76
CA SER A 400 19.59 -6.23 18.05
C SER A 400 20.47 -6.77 19.17
N SER A 401 20.44 -6.11 20.34
CA SER A 401 21.13 -6.52 21.56
C SER A 401 20.22 -7.23 22.58
N GLY A 402 18.93 -7.41 22.27
CA GLY A 402 17.97 -8.07 23.15
C GLY A 402 16.53 -7.95 22.67
N ASP A 403 15.59 -8.15 23.58
CA ASP A 403 14.16 -8.10 23.28
C ASP A 403 13.56 -6.72 23.56
N ALA A 404 12.64 -6.31 22.70
CA ALA A 404 11.79 -5.15 22.92
C ALA A 404 10.76 -5.46 24.03
N GLN A 405 10.42 -4.43 24.80
CA GLN A 405 9.24 -4.50 25.66
C GLN A 405 7.98 -4.34 24.80
N PRO A 406 6.92 -5.13 25.02
CA PRO A 406 5.65 -4.95 24.32
C PRO A 406 5.14 -3.50 24.47
N GLY A 407 4.74 -2.87 23.37
CA GLY A 407 4.31 -1.46 23.37
C GLY A 407 5.43 -0.45 23.10
N SER A 408 6.70 -0.86 23.09
CA SER A 408 7.85 0.05 22.92
C SER A 408 7.96 0.69 21.53
N GLY A 409 7.25 0.15 20.53
CA GLY A 409 7.12 0.74 19.20
C GLY A 409 6.06 1.84 19.11
N ALA A 410 5.27 2.06 20.17
CA ALA A 410 4.34 3.18 20.22
C ALA A 410 5.11 4.51 20.21
N ALA A 411 4.79 5.39 19.26
CA ALA A 411 5.40 6.72 19.21
C ALA A 411 5.04 7.50 20.49
N SER A 412 6.06 8.06 21.15
CA SER A 412 5.90 8.93 22.32
C SER A 412 5.41 10.32 21.90
N GLY A 413 4.12 10.42 21.53
CA GLY A 413 3.47 11.71 21.29
C GLY A 413 2.38 11.70 20.23
N SER A 414 1.16 11.33 20.61
CA SER A 414 -0.07 12.05 20.24
C SER A 414 -1.25 11.52 21.05
N SER A 415 -1.99 12.47 21.61
CA SER A 415 -3.20 12.27 22.40
C SER A 415 -4.21 11.33 21.74
N SER A 416 -4.69 10.38 22.54
CA SER A 416 -5.80 9.48 22.27
C SER A 416 -7.03 10.21 21.69
N SER A 417 -7.45 9.85 20.47
CA SER A 417 -8.86 9.94 20.08
C SER A 417 -9.52 8.60 20.37
N SER A 418 -9.90 8.38 21.63
CA SER A 418 -10.75 7.26 22.02
C SER A 418 -12.19 7.56 21.60
N SER A 419 -12.69 6.78 20.63
CA SER A 419 -14.11 6.64 20.34
C SER A 419 -14.76 5.76 21.42
N GLU A 420 -15.25 6.37 22.49
CA GLU A 420 -16.14 5.70 23.45
C GLU A 420 -17.58 6.14 23.23
N ASN A 421 -18.47 5.17 23.03
CA ASN A 421 -19.91 5.39 23.17
C ASN A 421 -20.52 4.32 24.07
N ALA A 422 -21.00 4.82 25.22
CA ALA A 422 -22.07 4.36 26.10
C ALA A 422 -21.96 3.05 26.90
N ALA A 423 -21.71 3.21 28.21
CA ALA A 423 -22.69 2.89 29.25
C ALA A 423 -22.41 3.71 30.53
N ALA A 424 -23.38 4.53 30.96
CA ALA A 424 -23.30 5.30 32.20
C ALA A 424 -23.62 4.42 33.43
N PRO A 425 -23.09 4.75 34.62
CA PRO A 425 -23.96 5.46 35.55
C PRO A 425 -23.30 6.62 36.34
N ALA A 426 -24.15 7.62 36.58
CA ALA A 426 -24.17 8.64 37.63
C ALA A 426 -22.91 8.94 38.47
N GLY A 427 -22.48 10.21 38.41
CA GLY A 427 -22.06 10.93 39.62
C GLY A 427 -20.87 11.87 39.46
N ARG A 428 -21.15 13.16 39.68
CA ARG A 428 -20.25 14.27 40.06
C ARG A 428 -19.59 15.05 38.93
N VAL A 429 -20.20 16.19 38.65
CA VAL A 429 -19.72 17.30 37.82
C VAL A 429 -18.63 18.06 38.58
N ALA A 430 -17.44 18.19 37.98
CA ALA A 430 -16.43 19.18 38.34
C ALA A 430 -16.15 20.05 37.10
N LEU A 431 -16.39 21.36 37.24
CA LEU A 431 -16.31 22.37 36.19
C LEU A 431 -14.86 22.68 35.80
N ALA A 432 -14.56 22.65 34.49
CA ALA A 432 -13.39 23.30 33.91
C ALA A 432 -13.79 24.69 33.33
N GLY A 433 -12.85 25.63 33.42
CA GLY A 433 -13.05 27.07 33.29
C GLY A 433 -13.61 27.57 31.96
N VAL A 434 -14.50 28.55 32.06
CA VAL A 434 -15.03 29.34 30.94
C VAL A 434 -14.23 30.64 30.81
N ASP A 435 -13.84 30.91 29.57
CA ASP A 435 -13.17 32.11 29.09
C ASP A 435 -13.97 33.39 29.43
N LYS A 436 -13.34 34.33 30.15
CA LYS A 436 -13.99 35.51 30.75
C LYS A 436 -14.02 36.74 29.84
N ALA A 437 -13.53 36.63 28.61
CA ALA A 437 -13.51 37.74 27.64
C ALA A 437 -14.91 38.29 27.24
N PRO A 438 -16.01 37.51 27.16
CA PRO A 438 -17.31 38.06 26.71
C PRO A 438 -18.10 38.79 27.81
N PHE A 439 -17.79 38.59 29.10
CA PHE A 439 -18.57 39.16 30.21
C PHE A 439 -18.13 40.57 30.63
N VAL A 440 -16.92 40.99 30.25
CA VAL A 440 -16.41 42.33 30.57
C VAL A 440 -17.07 43.41 29.70
N ILE A 441 -17.51 43.05 28.49
CA ILE A 441 -18.12 44.00 27.54
C ILE A 441 -19.62 44.20 27.83
N THR A 442 -20.33 43.19 28.33
CA THR A 442 -21.75 43.31 28.71
C THR A 442 -21.94 44.05 30.05
N GLY A 443 -20.97 43.95 30.96
CA GLY A 443 -20.98 44.67 32.24
C GLY A 443 -20.75 46.19 32.11
N LEU A 444 -19.93 46.62 31.15
CA LEU A 444 -19.64 48.04 30.93
C LEU A 444 -20.83 48.80 30.32
N VAL A 445 -21.66 48.13 29.51
CA VAL A 445 -22.85 48.71 28.87
C VAL A 445 -24.04 48.83 29.84
N MET A 446 -24.17 47.93 30.83
CA MET A 446 -25.16 48.07 31.91
C MET A 446 -24.79 49.15 32.94
N LEU A 447 -23.49 49.38 33.20
CA LEU A 447 -23.06 50.39 34.18
C LEU A 447 -23.18 51.84 33.66
N LEU A 448 -23.08 52.03 32.34
CA LEU A 448 -23.24 53.34 31.69
C LEU A 448 -24.72 53.71 31.42
N THR A 449 -25.64 52.74 31.43
CA THR A 449 -27.09 52.99 31.31
C THR A 449 -27.75 53.26 32.67
N LEU A 450 -27.20 52.73 33.77
CA LEU A 450 -27.65 53.00 35.14
C LEU A 450 -27.09 54.31 35.74
N THR A 451 -26.01 54.86 35.21
CA THR A 451 -25.47 56.17 35.65
C THR A 451 -26.10 57.36 34.89
N GLY A 452 -26.68 57.12 33.72
CA GLY A 452 -27.46 58.14 32.98
C GLY A 452 -28.89 58.37 33.52
N THR A 453 -29.41 57.46 34.36
CA THR A 453 -30.77 57.54 34.95
C THR A 453 -30.79 58.05 36.40
N LEU A 454 -29.63 58.44 36.95
CA LEU A 454 -29.47 58.97 38.32
C LEU A 454 -29.00 60.45 38.35
N LEU A 455 -29.11 61.17 37.23
CA LEU A 455 -28.87 62.61 37.13
C LEU A 455 -30.10 63.40 36.61
N LEU A 456 -31.30 62.95 36.99
CA LEU A 456 -32.52 63.75 37.08
C LEU A 456 -33.11 63.63 38.49
#